data_AF-K6Z383-F1
#
_entry.id   AF-K6Z383-F1
#
_cell.length_a   1.000
_cell.length_b   1.000
_cell.length_c   1.000
_cell.angle_alpha   90.00
_cell.angle_beta   90.00
_cell.angle_gamma   90.00
#
_symmetry.space_group_name_H-M   'P 1'
#
loop_
_entity.id
_entity.type
_entity.pdbx_description
1 polymer ?
#
loop_
_entity_poly.entity_id
_entity_poly.type
_entity_poly.pdbx_seq_one_letter_code
_entity_poly.pdbx_strand_id
1 'polypeptide(L)'
;MQINSPDQVSRIYQMSDSATSVAKNLNVANTKQTTDKVTLSEAGLNAESKLQDIAAKYNPNNMSYNQLVSMGAELLENGLITSQESLALMAPPSRNFDPDEKYDTVALAKQSAAFDQSLGNTHSKDAALRAGVLEMLQTIQSLAGNSGKESSQAKEV
;
A
#
# COMPACT_ATOMS: atom_id res chain seq x y z
N MET A 1 33.54 -13.23 2.59
CA MET A 1 32.42 -12.27 2.51
C MET A 1 31.24 -12.99 1.89
N GLN A 2 30.18 -13.21 2.67
CA GLN A 2 28.99 -13.92 2.22
C GLN A 2 27.81 -13.00 2.50
N ILE A 3 27.14 -12.57 1.43
CA ILE A 3 26.16 -11.50 1.39
C ILE A 3 24.77 -12.15 1.24
N ASN A 4 23.85 -11.72 2.09
CA ASN A 4 22.39 -11.84 2.02
C ASN A 4 21.78 -13.25 2.05
N SER A 5 21.38 -13.65 3.26
CA SER A 5 20.39 -14.70 3.49
C SER A 5 18.97 -14.10 3.39
N PRO A 6 18.02 -14.75 2.70
CA PRO A 6 16.64 -14.27 2.50
C PRO A 6 15.78 -14.23 3.79
N ASP A 7 16.33 -14.63 4.93
CA ASP A 7 15.63 -14.76 6.21
C ASP A 7 15.42 -13.42 6.96
N GLN A 8 15.96 -12.31 6.42
CA GLN A 8 15.83 -10.98 7.05
C GLN A 8 14.60 -10.19 6.57
N VAL A 9 13.89 -10.64 5.52
CA VAL A 9 12.76 -9.89 4.96
C VAL A 9 11.46 -10.11 5.77
N SER A 10 11.38 -11.16 6.59
CA SER A 10 10.14 -11.54 7.31
C SER A 10 9.94 -10.90 8.70
N ARG A 11 10.81 -9.96 9.13
CA ARG A 11 10.72 -9.38 10.49
C ARG A 11 9.90 -8.10 10.62
N ILE A 12 9.47 -7.49 9.51
CA ILE A 12 8.81 -6.17 9.57
C ILE A 12 7.32 -6.27 9.99
N TYR A 13 6.71 -7.47 9.97
CA TYR A 13 5.28 -7.67 10.29
C TYR A 13 4.98 -8.32 11.66
N GLN A 14 5.89 -8.25 12.63
CA GLN A 14 5.65 -8.79 13.97
C GLN A 14 5.77 -7.71 15.05
N MET A 15 4.78 -6.82 15.10
CA MET A 15 4.48 -6.06 16.31
C MET A 15 2.97 -6.09 16.54
N SER A 16 2.53 -7.04 17.36
CA SER A 16 1.23 -7.01 18.01
C SER A 16 1.37 -7.62 19.41
N ASP A 17 0.90 -6.83 20.38
CA ASP A 17 0.57 -7.21 21.75
C ASP A 17 1.69 -7.41 22.77
N SER A 18 1.99 -6.31 23.47
CA SER A 18 2.21 -6.31 24.93
C SER A 18 1.98 -4.90 25.50
N ALA A 19 0.71 -4.51 25.63
CA ALA A 19 0.35 -3.33 26.42
C ALA A 19 0.30 -3.70 27.92
N THR A 20 1.40 -3.51 28.64
CA THR A 20 1.41 -3.56 30.10
C THR A 20 1.15 -2.17 30.65
N SER A 21 -0.06 -1.99 31.19
CA SER A 21 -0.49 -0.79 31.90
C SER A 21 0.24 -0.69 33.25
N VAL A 22 1.02 0.37 33.45
CA VAL A 22 1.44 0.82 34.80
C VAL A 22 1.15 2.30 34.91
N ALA A 23 0.06 2.62 35.60
CA ALA A 23 -0.27 3.96 36.04
C ALA A 23 0.77 4.45 37.06
N LYS A 24 1.36 5.63 36.86
CA LYS A 24 1.90 6.44 37.96
C LYS A 24 2.02 7.93 37.64
N ASN A 25 1.21 8.70 38.38
CA ASN A 25 1.35 10.09 38.80
C ASN A 25 1.35 11.25 37.79
N LEU A 26 0.25 12.01 37.85
CA LEU A 26 0.20 13.43 37.51
C LEU A 26 1.21 14.21 38.35
N ASN A 27 2.17 14.88 37.71
CA ASN A 27 2.68 16.16 38.21
C ASN A 27 3.12 17.07 37.05
N VAL A 28 2.89 18.36 37.28
CA VAL A 28 2.81 19.49 36.35
C VAL A 28 4.18 19.96 35.83
N ALA A 29 4.25 20.37 34.55
CA ALA A 29 4.91 21.58 34.01
C ALA A 29 5.73 21.40 32.70
N ASN A 30 5.57 22.41 31.82
CA ASN A 30 6.42 22.83 30.69
C ASN A 30 6.32 22.12 29.32
N THR A 31 5.58 22.80 28.42
CA THR A 31 5.92 23.11 27.02
C THR A 31 7.16 22.41 26.43
N LYS A 32 6.92 21.27 25.79
CA LYS A 32 7.58 20.95 24.51
C LYS A 32 6.50 20.37 23.60
N GLN A 33 6.20 21.09 22.53
CA GLN A 33 5.62 20.48 21.34
C GLN A 33 6.71 19.53 20.83
N THR A 34 6.72 18.31 21.34
CA THR A 34 7.53 17.23 20.80
C THR A 34 6.89 16.92 19.47
N THR A 35 7.38 17.57 18.41
CA THR A 35 7.24 17.00 17.08
C THR A 35 7.86 15.62 17.19
N ASP A 36 7.03 14.60 17.33
CA ASP A 36 7.44 13.20 17.25
C ASP A 36 8.08 13.02 15.88
N LYS A 37 9.39 13.21 15.82
CA LYS A 37 10.15 13.11 14.58
C LYS A 37 10.34 11.63 14.31
N VAL A 38 9.33 11.03 13.68
CA VAL A 38 9.45 9.70 13.08
C VAL A 38 10.57 9.77 12.05
N THR A 39 11.70 9.13 12.35
CA THR A 39 12.82 9.07 11.41
C THR A 39 12.63 7.83 10.56
N LEU A 40 12.29 8.03 9.28
CA LEU A 40 12.17 6.95 8.31
C LEU A 40 13.57 6.37 8.02
N SER A 41 13.64 5.05 7.86
CA SER A 41 14.86 4.40 7.38
C SER A 41 15.12 4.79 5.92
N GLU A 42 16.37 4.70 5.46
CA GLU A 42 16.72 4.96 4.06
C GLU A 42 15.93 4.04 3.10
N ALA A 43 15.68 2.80 3.51
CA ALA A 43 14.82 1.87 2.78
C ALA A 43 13.36 2.35 2.74
N GLY A 44 12.84 2.91 3.84
CA GLY A 44 11.50 3.49 3.91
C GLY A 44 11.34 4.73 3.01
N LEU A 45 12.32 5.64 3.03
CA LEU A 45 12.33 6.82 2.16
C LEU A 45 12.38 6.43 0.67
N ASN A 46 13.19 5.43 0.34
CA ASN A 46 13.26 4.90 -1.02
C ASN A 46 11.94 4.25 -1.46
N ALA A 47 11.30 3.48 -0.59
CA ALA A 47 10.00 2.87 -0.85
C ALA A 47 8.91 3.93 -1.06
N GLU A 48 8.89 4.98 -0.23
CA GLU A 48 7.94 6.09 -0.36
C GLU A 48 8.11 6.84 -1.68
N SER A 49 9.34 7.23 -2.03
CA SER A 49 9.62 7.90 -3.31
C SER A 49 9.17 7.07 -4.51
N LYS A 50 9.48 5.76 -4.52
CA LYS A 50 9.08 4.84 -5.59
C LYS A 50 7.57 4.70 -5.68
N LEU A 51 6.90 4.66 -4.53
CA LEU A 51 5.45 4.56 -4.48
C LEU A 51 4.77 5.85 -4.98
N GLN A 52 5.33 7.02 -4.66
CA GLN A 52 4.89 8.30 -5.22
C GLN A 52 5.07 8.35 -6.74
N ASP A 53 6.21 7.87 -7.26
CA ASP A 53 6.46 7.79 -8.71
C ASP A 53 5.44 6.89 -9.42
N ILE A 54 5.10 5.74 -8.83
CA ILE A 54 4.07 4.83 -9.35
C ILE A 54 2.70 5.50 -9.30
N ALA A 55 2.35 6.18 -8.19
CA ALA A 55 1.09 6.88 -8.06
C ALA A 55 0.93 8.06 -9.03
N ALA A 56 2.03 8.67 -9.47
CA ALA A 56 2.00 9.71 -10.50
C ALA A 56 1.76 9.13 -11.92
N LYS A 57 2.16 7.89 -12.17
CA LYS A 57 2.04 7.22 -13.49
C LYS A 57 0.67 6.55 -13.70
N TYR A 58 0.09 6.00 -12.63
CA TYR A 58 -1.07 5.12 -12.71
C TYR A 58 -2.26 5.73 -11.97
N ASN A 59 -3.45 5.61 -12.56
CA ASN A 59 -4.71 6.02 -11.93
C ASN A 59 -5.58 4.78 -11.68
N PRO A 60 -5.56 4.19 -10.47
CA PRO A 60 -6.28 2.95 -10.15
C PRO A 60 -7.79 2.94 -10.46
N ASN A 61 -8.41 4.10 -10.62
CA ASN A 61 -9.84 4.22 -10.94
C ASN A 61 -10.14 4.17 -12.44
N ASN A 62 -9.11 4.20 -13.28
CA ASN A 62 -9.24 4.28 -14.73
C ASN A 62 -8.00 3.69 -15.44
N MET A 63 -7.84 2.37 -15.35
CA MET A 63 -6.72 1.63 -15.98
C MET A 63 -7.22 0.52 -16.88
N SER A 64 -6.51 0.28 -17.98
CA SER A 64 -6.63 -0.98 -18.72
C SER A 64 -5.84 -2.09 -18.03
N TYR A 65 -6.06 -3.33 -18.47
CA TYR A 65 -5.34 -4.48 -17.93
C TYR A 65 -3.81 -4.36 -18.08
N ASN A 66 -3.35 -3.90 -19.25
CA ASN A 66 -1.92 -3.73 -19.51
C ASN A 66 -1.28 -2.69 -18.58
N GLN A 67 -2.04 -1.65 -18.20
CA GLN A 67 -1.59 -0.66 -17.22
C GLN A 67 -1.54 -1.27 -15.81
N LEU A 68 -2.54 -2.08 -15.45
CA LEU A 68 -2.57 -2.81 -14.17
C LEU A 68 -1.39 -3.78 -14.04
N VAL A 69 -1.09 -4.54 -15.10
CA VAL A 69 0.06 -5.47 -15.15
C VAL A 69 1.37 -4.70 -15.03
N SER A 70 1.54 -3.60 -15.77
CA SER A 70 2.76 -2.77 -15.68
C SER A 70 2.94 -2.19 -14.28
N MET A 71 1.86 -1.67 -13.67
CA MET A 71 1.88 -1.20 -12.29
C MET A 71 2.25 -2.33 -11.32
N GLY A 72 1.68 -3.52 -11.46
CA GLY A 72 1.97 -4.68 -10.64
C GLY A 72 3.42 -5.17 -10.77
N ALA A 73 4.00 -5.07 -11.95
CA ALA A 73 5.41 -5.37 -12.19
C ALA A 73 6.32 -4.32 -11.52
N GLU A 74 6.04 -3.02 -11.70
CA GLU A 74 6.80 -1.95 -11.04
C GLU A 74 6.73 -2.06 -9.51
N LEU A 75 5.56 -2.37 -8.95
CA LEU A 75 5.41 -2.59 -7.51
C LEU A 75 6.26 -3.79 -7.02
N LEU A 76 6.29 -4.89 -7.77
CA LEU A 76 7.06 -6.08 -7.43
C LEU A 76 8.57 -5.84 -7.54
N GLU A 77 9.03 -5.24 -8.64
CA GLU A 77 10.45 -4.91 -8.87
C GLU A 77 11.01 -3.95 -7.82
N ASN A 78 10.15 -3.07 -7.31
CA ASN A 78 10.49 -2.14 -6.25
C ASN A 78 10.35 -2.72 -4.84
N GLY A 79 9.90 -3.97 -4.70
CA GLY A 79 9.69 -4.63 -3.41
C GLY A 79 8.55 -4.05 -2.59
N LEU A 80 7.62 -3.34 -3.23
CA LEU A 80 6.45 -2.71 -2.59
C LEU A 80 5.29 -3.69 -2.40
N ILE A 81 5.26 -4.77 -3.17
CA ILE A 81 4.35 -5.91 -3.00
C ILE A 81 5.12 -7.22 -3.11
N THR A 82 4.56 -8.28 -2.54
CA THR A 82 5.05 -9.65 -2.68
C THR A 82 4.68 -10.24 -4.05
N SER A 83 5.35 -11.32 -4.45
CA SER A 83 4.99 -12.06 -5.67
C SER A 83 3.57 -12.59 -5.64
N GLN A 84 3.05 -12.97 -4.46
CA GLN A 84 1.68 -13.44 -4.33
C GLN A 84 0.68 -12.30 -4.56
N GLU A 85 0.95 -11.12 -4.01
CA GLU A 85 0.11 -9.93 -4.21
C GLU A 85 0.15 -9.48 -5.66
N SER A 86 1.32 -9.56 -6.31
CA SER A 86 1.47 -9.29 -7.74
C SER A 86 0.61 -10.22 -8.60
N LEU A 87 0.63 -11.53 -8.31
CA LEU A 87 -0.22 -12.51 -9.00
C LEU A 87 -1.71 -12.26 -8.76
N ALA A 88 -2.10 -11.91 -7.53
CA ALA A 88 -3.48 -11.58 -7.19
C ALA A 88 -3.95 -10.28 -7.88
N LEU A 89 -3.08 -9.29 -7.99
CA LEU A 89 -3.34 -8.02 -8.69
C LEU A 89 -3.50 -8.22 -10.20
N MET A 90 -2.71 -9.12 -10.79
CA MET A 90 -2.76 -9.42 -12.23
C MET A 90 -3.85 -10.44 -12.59
N ALA A 91 -4.60 -10.97 -11.63
CA ALA A 91 -5.68 -11.91 -11.94
C ALA A 91 -6.81 -11.19 -12.71
N PRO A 92 -7.23 -11.70 -13.89
CA PRO A 92 -8.37 -11.12 -14.60
C PRO A 92 -9.63 -11.19 -13.75
N PRO A 93 -10.44 -10.11 -13.70
CA PRO A 93 -11.60 -10.06 -12.80
C PRO A 93 -12.78 -10.93 -13.22
N SER A 94 -12.84 -11.30 -14.50
CA SER A 94 -13.87 -12.20 -15.01
C SER A 94 -13.37 -12.97 -16.23
N ARG A 95 -14.10 -14.02 -16.61
CA ARG A 95 -13.76 -14.84 -17.78
C ARG A 95 -13.93 -14.10 -19.10
N ASN A 96 -14.87 -13.16 -19.16
CA ASN A 96 -15.22 -12.41 -20.36
C ASN A 96 -14.63 -11.00 -20.31
N PHE A 97 -13.52 -10.85 -19.60
CA PHE A 97 -12.87 -9.59 -19.37
C PHE A 97 -12.20 -9.07 -20.65
N ASP A 98 -12.50 -7.82 -20.99
CA ASP A 98 -11.84 -7.10 -22.08
C ASP A 98 -10.56 -6.43 -21.54
N PRO A 99 -9.37 -6.82 -22.02
CA PRO A 99 -8.11 -6.24 -21.55
C PRO A 99 -7.87 -4.80 -22.01
N ASP A 100 -8.56 -4.34 -23.05
CA ASP A 100 -8.40 -3.01 -23.63
C ASP A 100 -9.34 -1.97 -23.00
N GLU A 101 -10.43 -2.43 -22.37
CA GLU A 101 -11.34 -1.56 -21.63
C GLU A 101 -10.68 -1.03 -20.36
N LYS A 102 -10.91 0.25 -20.06
CA LYS A 102 -10.48 0.85 -18.79
C LYS A 102 -11.56 0.69 -17.73
N TYR A 103 -11.15 0.31 -16.52
CA TYR A 103 -12.06 0.06 -15.41
C TYR A 103 -11.50 0.59 -14.10
N ASP A 104 -12.42 0.75 -13.14
CA ASP A 104 -12.08 1.09 -11.77
C ASP A 104 -11.60 -0.18 -11.04
N THR A 105 -10.28 -0.33 -10.96
CA THR A 105 -9.64 -1.48 -10.32
C THR A 105 -9.87 -1.43 -8.80
N VAL A 106 -9.97 -0.23 -8.21
CA VAL A 106 -10.24 -0.07 -6.77
C VAL A 106 -11.66 -0.52 -6.43
N ALA A 107 -12.65 -0.12 -7.22
CA ALA A 107 -14.04 -0.54 -7.03
C ALA A 107 -14.18 -2.07 -7.12
N LEU A 108 -13.51 -2.67 -8.08
CA LEU A 108 -13.49 -4.12 -8.31
C LEU A 108 -12.81 -4.89 -7.16
N ALA A 109 -11.67 -4.38 -6.66
CA ALA A 109 -10.99 -4.96 -5.50
C ALA A 109 -11.85 -4.84 -4.24
N LYS A 110 -12.56 -3.72 -4.04
CA LYS A 110 -13.53 -3.54 -2.94
C LYS A 110 -14.68 -4.55 -3.04
N GLN A 111 -15.23 -4.76 -4.22
CA GLN A 111 -16.28 -5.75 -4.44
C GLN A 111 -15.80 -7.16 -4.10
N SER A 112 -14.57 -7.50 -4.49
CA SER A 112 -13.96 -8.79 -4.19
C SER A 112 -13.75 -8.99 -2.67
N ALA A 113 -13.26 -7.96 -1.97
CA ALA A 113 -13.07 -8.01 -0.53
C ALA A 113 -14.42 -8.10 0.22
N ALA A 114 -15.44 -7.36 -0.22
CA ALA A 114 -16.78 -7.44 0.36
C ALA A 114 -17.41 -8.83 0.16
N PHE A 115 -17.19 -9.45 -0.99
CA PHE A 115 -17.62 -10.82 -1.25
C PHE A 115 -16.96 -11.81 -0.28
N ASP A 116 -15.65 -11.71 -0.04
CA ASP A 116 -14.96 -12.58 0.92
C ASP A 116 -15.50 -12.45 2.34
N GLN A 117 -15.78 -11.23 2.76
CA GLN A 117 -16.38 -10.94 4.06
C GLN A 117 -17.78 -11.57 4.16
N SER A 118 -18.57 -11.53 3.07
CA SER A 118 -19.90 -12.14 3.04
C SER A 118 -19.89 -13.66 3.20
N LEU A 119 -18.78 -14.32 2.82
CA LEU A 119 -18.58 -15.76 2.97
C LEU A 119 -18.09 -16.16 4.36
N GLY A 120 -17.82 -15.21 5.25
CA GLY A 120 -17.20 -15.47 6.56
C GLY A 120 -15.73 -15.89 6.48
N ASN A 121 -15.11 -15.77 5.30
CA ASN A 121 -13.77 -16.28 4.99
C ASN A 121 -12.67 -15.22 5.11
N THR A 122 -12.88 -14.17 5.90
CA THR A 122 -11.90 -13.09 6.13
C THR A 122 -10.53 -13.60 6.62
N HIS A 123 -10.47 -14.81 7.17
CA HIS A 123 -9.24 -15.46 7.63
C HIS A 123 -8.56 -16.38 6.60
N SER A 124 -9.15 -16.56 5.41
CA SER A 124 -8.50 -17.34 4.36
C SER A 124 -7.27 -16.60 3.82
N LYS A 125 -6.22 -17.34 3.45
CA LYS A 125 -4.99 -16.75 2.89
C LYS A 125 -5.29 -15.90 1.66
N ASP A 126 -6.23 -16.34 0.82
CA ASP A 126 -6.61 -15.63 -0.40
C ASP A 126 -7.41 -14.35 -0.12
N ALA A 127 -8.23 -14.32 0.94
CA ALA A 127 -8.92 -13.10 1.36
C ALA A 127 -7.93 -12.09 1.94
N ALA A 128 -6.98 -12.55 2.77
CA ALA A 128 -5.91 -11.69 3.30
C ALA A 128 -5.04 -11.10 2.17
N LEU A 129 -4.71 -11.93 1.17
CA LEU A 129 -3.95 -11.50 0.01
C LEU A 129 -4.68 -10.41 -0.80
N ARG A 130 -5.98 -10.61 -1.07
CA ARG A 130 -6.80 -9.63 -1.78
C ARG A 130 -7.04 -8.36 -0.97
N ALA A 131 -7.09 -8.45 0.36
CA ALA A 131 -7.12 -7.28 1.23
C ALA A 131 -5.83 -6.46 1.13
N GLY A 132 -4.65 -7.09 1.16
CA GLY A 132 -3.37 -6.41 0.97
C GLY A 132 -3.26 -5.70 -0.39
N VAL A 133 -3.72 -6.37 -1.46
CA VAL A 133 -3.81 -5.76 -2.81
C VAL A 133 -4.74 -4.54 -2.81
N LEU A 134 -5.91 -4.63 -2.17
CA LEU A 134 -6.84 -3.52 -2.06
C LEU A 134 -6.23 -2.32 -1.30
N GLU A 135 -5.57 -2.57 -0.17
CA GLU A 135 -4.88 -1.53 0.60
C GLU A 135 -3.80 -0.83 -0.25
N MET A 136 -3.05 -1.60 -1.03
CA MET A 136 -2.04 -1.02 -1.91
C MET A 136 -2.67 -0.14 -2.99
N LEU A 137 -3.72 -0.61 -3.66
CA LEU A 137 -4.47 0.16 -4.66
C LEU A 137 -5.05 1.46 -4.09
N GLN A 138 -5.60 1.41 -2.87
CA GLN A 138 -6.12 2.59 -2.18
C GLN A 138 -5.03 3.58 -1.77
N THR A 139 -3.84 3.08 -1.42
CA THR A 139 -2.69 3.92 -1.12
C THR A 139 -2.22 4.67 -2.36
N ILE A 140 -2.09 3.97 -3.49
CA ILE A 140 -1.74 4.58 -4.80
C ILE A 140 -2.81 5.61 -5.19
N GLN A 141 -4.10 5.28 -5.05
CA GLN A 141 -5.21 6.20 -5.30
C GLN A 141 -5.10 7.48 -4.46
N SER A 142 -4.80 7.34 -3.17
CA SER A 142 -4.69 8.48 -2.24
C SER A 142 -3.51 9.39 -2.59
N LEU A 143 -2.37 8.80 -2.97
CA LEU A 143 -1.18 9.53 -3.40
C LEU A 143 -1.40 10.23 -4.76
N ALA A 144 -2.08 9.59 -5.70
CA ALA A 144 -2.47 10.17 -6.99
C ALA A 144 -3.45 11.35 -6.81
N GLY A 145 -4.36 11.27 -5.83
CA GLY A 145 -5.28 12.37 -5.49
C GLY A 145 -4.61 13.55 -4.79
N ASN A 146 -3.53 13.32 -4.04
CA ASN A 146 -2.79 14.35 -3.32
C ASN A 146 -1.73 15.08 -4.16
N SER A 147 -1.19 14.43 -5.20
CA SER A 147 -0.21 15.03 -6.11
C SER A 147 -0.77 16.20 -6.94
N GLY A 148 -2.09 16.40 -6.96
CA GLY A 148 -2.73 17.60 -7.53
C GLY A 148 -2.80 18.83 -6.59
N LYS A 149 -2.43 18.72 -5.31
CA LYS A 149 -2.54 19.82 -4.33
C LYS A 149 -1.22 20.54 -4.03
N GLU A 150 -0.08 19.95 -4.35
CA GLU A 150 1.24 20.54 -4.04
C GLU A 150 1.79 21.46 -5.14
N SER A 151 1.21 21.45 -6.35
CA SER A 151 1.67 22.30 -7.46
C SER A 151 1.17 23.75 -7.43
N SER A 152 0.40 24.16 -6.41
CA SER A 152 -0.21 25.51 -6.32
C SER A 152 0.45 26.47 -5.32
N GLN A 153 1.55 26.09 -4.68
CA GLN A 153 2.34 26.98 -3.80
C GLN A 153 3.79 27.09 -4.27
N ALA A 154 4.01 27.42 -5.54
CA ALA A 154 5.34 27.81 -6.02
C ALA A 154 5.23 28.80 -7.19
N LYS A 155 4.55 29.93 -6.98
CA LYS A 155 4.70 31.13 -7.82
C LYS A 155 4.04 32.34 -7.16
N GLU A 156 4.79 33.03 -6.30
CA GLU A 156 4.70 34.48 -6.16
C GLU A 156 6.03 34.96 -5.57
N VAL A 157 6.83 35.61 -6.43
CA VAL A 157 7.92 36.52 -6.08
C VAL A 157 7.68 37.80 -6.86
#